data_AF-A0A2H0DXW1-F1
#
_entry.id   AF-A0A2H0DXW1-F1
#
_cell.length_a   1.000
_cell.length_b   1.000
_cell.length_c   1.000
_cell.angle_alpha   90.00
_cell.angle_beta   90.00
_cell.angle_gamma   90.00
#
_symmetry.space_group_name_H-M   'P 1'
#
loop_
_entity.id
_entity.type
_entity.pdbx_description
1 polymer ?
#
loop_
_entity_poly.entity_id
_entity_poly.type
_entity_poly.pdbx_seq_one_letter_code
_entity_poly.pdbx_strand_id
1 'polypeptide(L)'
;MKKHPFFNALFAGLYIVLIVFIISTFVDSPDQKGTILIPMTILSLLVLSVATMAFLFGYEPFRLFYDGQRKEAVQYFLRTILYFALIALSFLAILLFTPL
;
A
#
# COMPACT_ATOMS: atom_id res chain seq x y z
N MET A 1 6.00 19.86 5.23
CA MET A 1 4.52 19.83 5.26
C MET A 1 4.10 18.73 6.21
N LYS A 2 3.32 19.01 7.27
CA LYS A 2 2.76 17.94 8.13
C LYS A 2 1.70 17.21 7.31
N LYS A 3 1.99 16.04 6.74
CA LYS A 3 0.96 15.30 5.99
C LYS A 3 0.10 14.60 7.02
N HIS A 4 -1.22 14.76 6.94
CA HIS A 4 -2.11 14.08 7.88
C HIS A 4 -2.01 12.56 7.63
N PRO A 5 -1.83 11.71 8.67
CA PRO A 5 -1.66 10.25 8.53
C PRO A 5 -2.74 9.59 7.67
N PHE A 6 -3.95 10.15 7.73
CA PHE A 6 -5.12 9.74 6.96
C PHE A 6 -4.89 9.82 5.43
N PHE A 7 -4.25 10.88 4.94
CA PHE A 7 -3.99 11.01 3.50
C PHE A 7 -2.99 9.96 3.02
N ASN A 8 -1.96 9.64 3.82
CA ASN A 8 -1.00 8.59 3.45
C ASN A 8 -1.68 7.22 3.36
N ALA A 9 -2.61 6.91 4.27
CA ALA A 9 -3.41 5.68 4.23
C ALA A 9 -4.39 5.66 3.04
N LEU A 10 -5.01 6.79 2.69
CA LEU A 10 -5.91 6.91 1.54
C LEU A 10 -5.16 6.77 0.20
N PHE A 11 -4.01 7.42 0.04
CA PHE A 11 -3.15 7.25 -1.14
C PHE A 11 -2.64 5.81 -1.28
N ALA A 12 -2.30 5.17 -0.16
CA ALA A 12 -1.96 3.75 -0.14
C ALA A 12 -3.11 2.88 -0.67
N GLY A 13 -4.34 3.12 -0.22
CA GLY A 13 -5.52 2.41 -0.72
C GLY A 13 -5.75 2.61 -2.23
N LEU A 14 -5.70 3.86 -2.71
CA LEU A 14 -5.84 4.19 -4.13
C LEU A 14 -4.79 3.50 -5.00
N TYR A 15 -3.55 3.47 -4.53
CA TYR A 15 -2.45 2.81 -5.23
C TYR A 15 -2.66 1.29 -5.37
N ILE A 16 -3.14 0.63 -4.31
CA ILE A 16 -3.46 -0.80 -4.35
C ILE A 16 -4.56 -1.09 -5.36
N VAL A 17 -5.64 -0.29 -5.37
CA VAL A 17 -6.74 -0.42 -6.35
C VAL A 17 -6.21 -0.29 -7.78
N LEU A 18 -5.34 0.68 -8.03
CA LEU A 18 -4.73 0.91 -9.34
C LEU A 18 -3.88 -0.29 -9.79
N ILE A 19 -3.05 -0.84 -8.90
CA ILE A 19 -2.26 -2.05 -9.21
C ILE A 19 -3.16 -3.24 -9.55
N VAL A 20 -4.18 -3.50 -8.73
CA VAL A 20 -5.09 -4.64 -8.95
C VAL A 20 -5.83 -4.48 -10.28
N PHE A 21 -6.25 -3.26 -10.62
CA PHE A 21 -6.86 -2.95 -11.91
C PHE A 21 -5.93 -3.24 -13.10
N ILE A 22 -4.65 -2.87 -12.99
CA ILE A 22 -3.66 -3.15 -14.04
C ILE A 22 -3.44 -4.66 -14.19
N ILE A 23 -3.26 -5.38 -13.09
CA ILE A 23 -3.00 -6.83 -13.12
C ILE A 23 -4.20 -7.57 -13.74
N SER A 24 -5.41 -7.27 -13.27
CA SER A 24 -6.64 -7.91 -13.77
C SER A 24 -6.95 -7.59 -15.24
N THR A 25 -6.59 -6.40 -15.72
CA THR A 25 -6.86 -6.00 -17.11
C THR A 25 -5.80 -6.50 -18.10
N PHE A 26 -4.51 -6.40 -17.73
CA PHE A 26 -3.40 -6.57 -18.69
C PHE A 26 -2.59 -7.84 -18.48
N VAL A 27 -2.57 -8.40 -17.27
CA VAL A 27 -1.69 -9.54 -16.92
C VAL A 27 -2.46 -10.86 -16.92
N ASP A 28 -3.74 -10.85 -16.54
CA ASP A 28 -4.57 -12.07 -16.43
C ASP A 28 -5.16 -12.55 -17.78
N SER A 29 -4.62 -12.08 -18.90
CA SER A 29 -5.07 -12.47 -20.24
C SER A 29 -4.72 -13.94 -20.53
N PRO A 30 -5.67 -14.77 -21.02
CA PRO A 30 -5.46 -16.19 -21.25
C PRO A 30 -4.30 -16.51 -22.22
N ASP A 31 -3.96 -15.59 -23.13
CA ASP A 31 -2.85 -15.73 -24.08
C ASP A 31 -1.44 -15.61 -23.47
N GLN A 32 -1.29 -15.11 -22.24
CA GLN A 32 0.03 -14.85 -21.64
C GLN A 32 0.50 -15.93 -20.64
N LYS A 33 -0.27 -17.00 -20.43
CA LYS A 33 -0.10 -18.01 -19.35
C LYS A 33 1.22 -18.81 -19.32
N GLY A 34 2.23 -18.48 -20.11
CA GLY A 34 3.54 -19.16 -20.13
C GLY A 34 4.77 -18.24 -20.17
N THR A 35 4.60 -16.92 -20.08
CA THR A 35 5.71 -15.98 -20.28
C THR A 35 6.37 -15.58 -18.95
N ILE A 36 7.72 -15.64 -18.89
CA ILE A 36 8.54 -15.19 -17.74
C ILE A 36 8.28 -13.70 -17.37
N LEU A 37 7.69 -12.94 -18.29
CA LEU A 37 7.27 -11.56 -18.07
C LEU A 37 6.21 -11.45 -16.97
N ILE A 38 5.27 -12.40 -16.83
CA ILE A 38 4.24 -12.35 -15.77
C ILE A 38 4.86 -12.30 -14.37
N PRO A 39 5.70 -13.27 -13.95
CA PRO A 39 6.31 -13.23 -12.63
C PRO A 39 7.23 -12.02 -12.45
N MET A 40 7.93 -11.57 -13.50
CA MET A 40 8.74 -10.34 -13.46
C MET A 40 7.86 -9.11 -13.17
N THR A 41 6.73 -8.95 -13.86
CA THR A 41 5.81 -7.82 -13.65
C THR A 41 5.19 -7.84 -12.27
N ILE A 42 4.75 -9.01 -11.79
CA ILE A 42 4.19 -9.15 -10.43
C ILE A 42 5.24 -8.79 -9.38
N LEU A 43 6.48 -9.29 -9.51
CA LEU A 43 7.60 -8.95 -8.62
C LEU A 43 7.93 -7.46 -8.67
N SER A 44 7.99 -6.84 -9.85
CA SER A 44 8.25 -5.39 -9.98
C SER A 44 7.15 -4.56 -9.34
N LEU A 45 5.88 -4.91 -9.53
CA LEU A 45 4.75 -4.23 -8.90
C LEU A 45 4.75 -4.39 -7.38
N LEU A 46 5.12 -5.57 -6.89
CA LEU A 46 5.28 -5.83 -5.46
C LEU A 46 6.40 -4.98 -4.85
N VAL A 47 7.57 -4.94 -5.48
CA VAL A 47 8.70 -4.12 -5.00
C VAL A 47 8.36 -2.63 -5.06
N LEU A 48 7.73 -2.18 -6.14
CA LEU A 48 7.26 -0.80 -6.28
C LEU A 48 6.24 -0.45 -5.19
N SER A 49 5.35 -1.38 -4.85
CA SER A 49 4.37 -1.22 -3.78
C SER A 49 5.05 -1.10 -2.42
N VAL A 50 5.93 -2.02 -2.09
CA VAL A 50 6.69 -2.00 -0.83
C VAL A 50 7.50 -0.70 -0.72
N ALA A 51 8.18 -0.27 -1.78
CA ALA A 51 8.94 0.98 -1.80
C ALA A 51 8.04 2.21 -1.59
N THR A 52 6.88 2.25 -2.26
CA THR A 52 5.91 3.35 -2.14
C THR A 52 5.32 3.40 -0.73
N MET A 53 4.97 2.26 -0.14
CA MET A 53 4.45 2.16 1.23
C MET A 53 5.53 2.52 2.26
N ALA A 54 6.76 2.06 2.06
CA ALA A 54 7.89 2.43 2.91
C ALA A 54 8.14 3.95 2.87
N PHE A 55 7.99 4.59 1.71
CA PHE A 55 8.07 6.03 1.60
C PHE A 55 6.89 6.74 2.29
N LEU A 56 5.64 6.35 1.99
CA LEU A 56 4.44 6.98 2.55
C LEU A 56 4.33 6.83 4.07
N PHE A 57 4.70 5.68 4.61
CA PHE A 57 4.62 5.40 6.04
C PHE A 57 5.91 5.75 6.78
N GLY A 58 7.06 5.64 6.13
CA GLY A 58 8.37 5.81 6.76
C GLY A 58 8.93 7.23 6.69
N TYR A 59 8.60 8.03 5.67
CA TYR A 59 9.23 9.35 5.48
C TYR A 59 8.99 10.32 6.64
N GLU A 60 7.73 10.46 7.07
CA GLU A 60 7.35 11.38 8.15
C GLU A 60 7.87 10.95 9.54
N PRO A 61 7.75 9.68 9.98
CA PRO A 61 8.37 9.25 11.22
C PRO A 61 9.90 9.26 11.17
N PHE A 62 10.52 8.98 10.03
CA PHE A 62 11.98 9.10 9.89
C PHE A 62 12.44 10.54 10.06
N ARG A 63 11.72 11.51 9.49
CA ARG A 63 11.98 12.94 9.70
C ARG A 63 11.80 13.34 11.18
N LEU A 64 10.70 12.93 11.82
CA LEU A 64 10.45 13.20 13.25
C LEU A 64 11.52 12.56 14.15
N PHE A 65 12.03 11.39 13.77
CA PHE A 65 13.11 10.71 14.47
C PHE A 65 14.43 11.47 14.36
N TYR A 66 14.75 11.99 13.17
CA TYR A 66 15.92 12.82 12.92
C TYR A 66 15.85 14.16 13.67
N ASP A 67 14.65 14.75 13.77
CA ASP A 67 14.37 15.96 14.55
C ASP A 67 14.40 15.72 16.09
N GLY A 68 14.78 14.51 16.54
CA GLY A 68 14.89 14.13 17.96
C GLY A 68 13.56 13.79 18.65
N GLN A 69 12.43 13.89 17.94
CA GLN A 69 11.08 13.68 18.47
C GLN A 69 10.66 12.20 18.41
N ARG A 70 11.46 11.32 19.03
CA ARG A 70 11.29 9.86 18.95
C ARG A 70 9.90 9.38 19.36
N LYS A 71 9.30 9.97 20.40
CA LYS A 71 7.95 9.61 20.87
C LYS A 71 6.88 9.95 19.82
N GLU A 72 6.96 11.11 19.20
CA GLU A 72 6.01 11.54 18.16
C GLU A 72 6.18 10.72 16.89
N ALA A 73 7.42 10.38 16.51
CA ALA A 73 7.71 9.51 15.37
C ALA A 73 7.00 8.15 15.50
N VAL A 74 7.14 7.50 16.66
CA VAL A 74 6.51 6.19 16.93
C VAL A 74 4.99 6.31 16.96
N GLN A 75 4.45 7.35 17.60
CA GLN A 75 2.99 7.58 17.61
C GLN A 75 2.42 7.84 16.21
N TYR A 76 3.13 8.60 15.38
CA TYR A 76 2.72 8.89 14.01
C TYR A 76 2.72 7.61 13.16
N PHE A 77 3.77 6.80 13.26
CA PHE A 77 3.87 5.54 12.54
C PHE A 77 2.77 4.55 12.95
N LEU A 78 2.55 4.36 14.25
CA LEU A 78 1.48 3.52 14.79
C LEU A 78 0.10 3.95 14.29
N ARG A 79 -0.20 5.27 14.33
CA ARG A 79 -1.47 5.80 13.81
C ARG A 79 -1.64 5.50 12.33
N THR A 80 -0.58 5.65 11.54
CA THR A 80 -0.60 5.38 10.10
C THR A 80 -0.87 3.91 9.81
N ILE A 81 -0.22 3.00 10.54
CA ILE A 81 -0.51 1.55 10.46
C ILE A 81 -1.96 1.26 10.84
N LEU A 82 -2.46 1.89 11.90
CA LEU A 82 -3.81 1.64 12.40
C LEU A 82 -4.89 2.08 11.39
N TYR A 83 -4.71 3.24 10.75
CA TYR A 83 -5.59 3.65 9.64
C TYR A 83 -5.51 2.72 8.44
N PHE A 84 -4.30 2.29 8.06
CA PHE A 84 -4.14 1.32 6.97
C PHE A 84 -4.77 -0.03 7.31
N ALA A 85 -4.66 -0.49 8.56
CA ALA A 85 -5.29 -1.72 9.02
C ALA A 85 -6.82 -1.64 8.94
N LEU A 86 -7.43 -0.49 9.25
CA LEU A 86 -8.88 -0.29 9.08
C LEU A 86 -9.30 -0.37 7.60
N ILE A 87 -8.49 0.18 6.69
CA ILE A 87 -8.72 0.06 5.23
C ILE A 87 -8.56 -1.39 4.78
N ALA A 88 -7.54 -2.10 5.27
CA ALA A 88 -7.35 -3.51 4.95
C ALA A 88 -8.51 -4.38 5.46
N LEU A 89 -9.00 -4.10 6.67
CA LEU A 89 -10.18 -4.75 7.24
C LEU A 89 -11.45 -4.45 6.45
N SER A 90 -11.62 -3.24 5.91
CA SER A 90 -12.78 -2.93 5.08
C SER A 90 -12.75 -3.70 3.76
N PHE A 91 -11.57 -3.85 3.13
CA PHE A 91 -11.42 -4.73 1.95
C PHE A 91 -11.71 -6.20 2.28
N LEU A 92 -11.24 -6.69 3.42
CA LEU A 92 -11.51 -8.06 3.88
C LEU A 92 -13.00 -8.27 4.18
N ALA A 93 -13.66 -7.29 4.80
CA ALA A 93 -15.10 -7.33 5.03
C ALA A 93 -15.86 -7.37 3.70
N ILE A 94 -15.51 -6.49 2.74
CA ILE A 94 -16.12 -6.51 1.40
C ILE A 94 -15.98 -7.91 0.78
N LEU A 95 -14.77 -8.48 0.78
CA LEU A 95 -14.51 -9.82 0.24
C LEU A 95 -15.39 -10.91 0.88
N LEU A 96 -15.60 -10.87 2.20
CA LEU A 96 -16.40 -11.87 2.91
C LEU A 96 -17.91 -11.72 2.69
N PHE A 97 -18.40 -10.50 2.44
CA PHE A 97 -19.83 -10.21 2.23
C PHE A 97 -20.24 -10.18 0.75
N THR A 98 -19.30 -10.13 -0.19
CA THR A 98 -19.58 -10.33 -1.62
C THR A 98 -19.63 -11.82 -1.98
N PRO A 99 -20.78 -12.35 -2.45
CA PRO A 99 -20.80 -13.68 -3.04
C PRO A 99 -20.02 -13.64 -4.36
N LEU A 100 -18.98 -14.48 -4.48
CA LEU A 100 -18.29 -14.76 -5.76
C LEU A 100 -19.21 -15.51 -6.72
#